data_AF-A0A7K7XTD2-F1
#
_entry.id   AF-A0A7K7XTD2-F1
#
_cell.length_a   1.000
_cell.length_b   1.000
_cell.length_c   1.000
_cell.angle_alpha   90.00
_cell.angle_beta   90.00
_cell.angle_gamma   90.00
#
_symmetry.space_group_name_H-M   'P 1'
#
loop_
_entity.id
_entity.type
_entity.pdbx_description
1 polymer ?
#
loop_
_entity_poly.entity_id
_entity_poly.type
_entity_poly.pdbx_seq_one_letter_code
_entity_poly.pdbx_strand_id
1 'polypeptide(L)'
;QFLLRESDLGQNRAEVSQRALAKLNPCVVVEAHTGELSEAFLASFQASLHPCAMGTPGMAPPHRQARVVVLTESPLEEQLRVGDFCHAQGICFIVADTKGLAGQLFCDFGEHFVIDDPAEGDPVCAAVQHISQGNPGVVTCMRTEGSHGHLFCDGDLVTFSGVQGMTELNSQKPVPVHVLDAFRLEIGDTSSFSPYRCGGLVSQVRRPQECSHKPLRQALEKPKIRVASPEDLPRSRSLHAAFQALHAFRRERGRLPRPRAPADAERVLELARSLGAQQGPLEEDIVRAFASVSAGDLCPVASVVGALAAQEVLK
;
A
#
# COMPACT_ATOMS: atom_id res chain seq x y z
N GLN A 1 19.85 2.80 -13.73
CA GLN A 1 20.37 3.42 -12.48
C GLN A 1 21.01 4.77 -12.81
N PHE A 2 20.45 5.89 -12.35
CA PHE A 2 20.86 7.25 -12.78
C PHE A 2 21.91 7.90 -11.88
N LEU A 3 22.20 7.32 -10.70
CA LEU A 3 23.22 7.83 -9.78
C LEU A 3 24.64 7.34 -10.08
N LEU A 4 24.76 6.24 -10.84
CA LEU A 4 26.04 5.63 -11.20
C LEU A 4 26.56 6.23 -12.50
N ARG A 5 27.88 6.40 -12.59
CA ARG A 5 28.61 6.86 -13.77
C ARG A 5 29.48 5.74 -14.32
N GLU A 6 29.97 5.90 -15.54
CA GLU A 6 30.92 4.96 -16.16
C GLU A 6 32.21 4.79 -15.34
N SER A 7 32.63 5.83 -14.61
CA SER A 7 33.77 5.78 -13.68
C SER A 7 33.57 4.83 -12.50
N ASP A 8 32.34 4.44 -12.22
CA ASP A 8 31.97 3.70 -11.02
C ASP A 8 31.86 2.18 -11.29
N LEU A 9 32.18 1.76 -12.52
CA LEU A 9 32.17 0.36 -12.92
C LEU A 9 33.12 -0.47 -12.05
N GLY A 10 32.59 -1.57 -11.51
CA GLY A 10 33.31 -2.48 -10.61
C GLY A 10 33.25 -2.10 -9.12
N GLN A 11 32.75 -0.91 -8.78
CA GLN A 11 32.58 -0.48 -7.39
C GLN A 11 31.23 -0.97 -6.81
N ASN A 12 31.11 -0.95 -5.49
CA ASN A 12 29.86 -1.35 -4.81
C ASN A 12 28.74 -0.32 -5.08
N ARG A 13 27.58 -0.80 -5.55
CA ARG A 13 26.43 0.06 -5.92
C ARG A 13 25.89 0.87 -4.74
N ALA A 14 25.88 0.32 -3.52
CA ALA A 14 25.34 0.99 -2.34
C ALA A 14 26.24 2.14 -1.88
N GLU A 15 27.55 1.90 -1.80
CA GLU A 15 28.54 2.91 -1.38
C GLU A 15 28.59 4.10 -2.34
N VAL A 16 28.63 3.84 -3.65
CA VAL A 16 28.68 4.90 -4.67
C VAL A 16 27.41 5.75 -4.65
N SER A 17 26.24 5.10 -4.48
CA SER A 17 24.95 5.79 -4.52
C SER A 17 24.63 6.56 -3.22
N GLN A 18 25.19 6.14 -2.08
CA GLN A 18 24.89 6.67 -0.74
C GLN A 18 25.03 8.20 -0.69
N ARG A 19 26.16 8.73 -1.17
CA ARG A 19 26.45 10.15 -1.06
C ARG A 19 25.48 11.01 -1.87
N ALA A 20 25.01 10.51 -3.02
CA ALA A 20 24.05 11.23 -3.84
C ALA A 20 22.65 11.18 -3.23
N LEU A 21 22.24 10.03 -2.66
CA LEU A 21 20.96 9.89 -1.97
C LEU A 21 20.87 10.77 -0.70
N ALA A 22 21.92 10.79 0.12
CA ALA A 22 21.97 11.60 1.34
C ALA A 22 21.79 13.10 1.09
N LYS A 23 22.12 13.59 -0.11
CA LYS A 23 21.95 15.01 -0.48
C LYS A 23 20.50 15.39 -0.79
N LEU A 24 19.62 14.42 -1.06
CA LEU A 24 18.23 14.70 -1.43
C LEU A 24 17.44 15.26 -0.25
N ASN A 25 17.73 14.78 0.97
CA ASN A 25 17.09 15.27 2.18
C ASN A 25 18.08 15.21 3.37
N PRO A 26 18.63 16.36 3.83
CA PRO A 26 19.55 16.41 4.95
C PRO A 26 18.97 15.93 6.29
N CYS A 27 17.64 15.86 6.41
CA CYS A 27 16.96 15.37 7.62
C CYS A 27 16.90 13.84 7.69
N VAL A 28 17.27 13.13 6.63
CA VAL A 28 17.25 11.66 6.56
C VAL A 28 18.67 11.14 6.53
N VAL A 29 19.02 10.31 7.51
CA VAL A 29 20.31 9.62 7.55
C VAL A 29 20.28 8.47 6.56
N VAL A 30 21.27 8.43 5.66
CA VAL A 30 21.42 7.36 4.66
C VAL A 30 22.73 6.64 4.93
N GLU A 31 22.67 5.33 5.16
CA GLU A 31 23.83 4.47 5.40
C GLU A 31 23.90 3.36 4.35
N ALA A 32 25.12 2.99 3.95
CA ALA A 32 25.36 1.86 3.07
C ALA A 32 25.81 0.66 3.91
N HIS A 33 25.17 -0.49 3.69
CA HIS A 33 25.57 -1.77 4.26
C HIS A 33 25.99 -2.72 3.14
N THR A 34 27.18 -3.30 3.26
CA THR A 34 27.76 -4.23 2.28
C THR A 34 27.90 -5.66 2.82
N GLY A 35 27.54 -5.87 4.09
CA GLY A 35 27.55 -7.18 4.71
C GLY A 35 26.33 -8.01 4.35
N GLU A 36 26.30 -9.24 4.87
CA GLU A 36 25.17 -10.13 4.69
C GLU A 36 23.91 -9.63 5.42
N LEU A 37 22.75 -9.98 4.88
CA LEU A 37 21.44 -9.78 5.51
C LEU A 37 21.21 -10.83 6.61
N SER A 38 22.00 -10.74 7.67
CA SER A 38 21.90 -11.61 8.86
C SER A 38 20.64 -11.28 9.67
N GLU A 39 20.12 -12.26 10.40
CA GLU A 39 18.97 -12.05 11.29
C GLU A 39 19.25 -10.99 12.36
N ALA A 40 20.49 -10.90 12.85
CA ALA A 40 20.89 -9.85 13.80
C ALA A 40 20.79 -8.44 13.19
N PHE A 41 21.19 -8.29 11.92
CA PHE A 41 21.02 -7.04 11.18
C PHE A 41 19.53 -6.75 10.94
N LEU A 42 18.75 -7.73 10.50
CA LEU A 42 17.31 -7.57 10.28
C LEU A 42 16.54 -7.24 11.58
N ALA A 43 16.94 -7.86 12.70
CA ALA A 43 16.38 -7.58 14.03
C ALA A 43 16.66 -6.15 14.49
N SER A 44 17.74 -5.53 14.01
CA SER A 44 17.99 -4.10 14.28
C SER A 44 16.89 -3.19 13.70
N PHE A 45 16.07 -3.71 12.76
CA PHE A 45 14.88 -3.07 12.20
C PHE A 45 13.57 -3.52 12.86
N GLN A 46 13.60 -4.28 13.97
CA GLN A 46 12.37 -4.57 14.71
C GLN A 46 11.86 -3.32 15.41
N ALA A 47 10.55 -3.06 15.42
CA ALA A 47 10.01 -1.95 16.21
C ALA A 47 10.34 -2.18 17.69
N SER A 48 11.30 -1.43 18.25
CA SER A 48 11.40 -1.35 19.70
C SER A 48 10.13 -0.67 20.16
N LEU A 49 9.27 -1.40 20.88
CA LEU A 49 8.35 -0.80 21.84
C LEU A 49 9.22 0.03 22.79
N HIS A 50 9.51 1.27 22.44
CA HIS A 50 9.95 2.20 23.45
C HIS A 50 8.74 2.32 24.39
N PRO A 51 8.88 1.98 25.67
CA PRO A 51 7.91 2.40 26.66
C PRO A 51 8.10 3.91 26.78
N CYS A 52 7.50 4.67 25.85
CA CYS A 52 7.37 6.11 26.01
C CYS A 52 6.58 6.31 27.29
N ALA A 53 7.31 6.80 28.30
CA ALA A 53 6.88 7.22 29.61
C ALA A 53 5.36 7.34 29.76
N MET A 54 4.78 6.41 30.52
CA MET A 54 3.52 6.64 31.22
C MET A 54 3.66 7.96 32.00
N GLY A 55 2.96 9.03 31.62
CA GLY A 55 2.76 10.15 32.56
C GLY A 55 2.63 11.59 32.08
N THR A 56 2.43 11.92 30.80
CA THR A 56 2.07 13.31 30.42
C THR A 56 0.75 13.38 29.65
N PRO A 57 -0.33 13.93 30.25
CA PRO A 57 -1.57 14.18 29.54
C PRO A 57 -1.37 15.35 28.57
N GLY A 58 -1.56 15.11 27.27
CA GLY A 58 -1.56 16.16 26.24
C GLY A 58 -0.57 15.96 25.07
N MET A 59 0.24 14.90 25.04
CA MET A 59 1.01 14.55 23.85
C MET A 59 0.27 13.51 23.00
N ALA A 60 0.29 13.72 21.68
CA ALA A 60 -0.21 12.79 20.67
C ALA A 60 0.31 11.36 20.91
N PRO A 61 -0.46 10.31 20.56
CA PRO A 61 -0.04 8.93 20.76
C PRO A 61 1.35 8.69 20.16
N PRO A 62 2.20 7.86 20.78
CA PRO A 62 3.52 7.56 20.25
C PRO A 62 3.36 7.04 18.83
N HIS A 63 3.85 7.80 17.84
CA HIS A 63 3.89 7.36 16.46
C HIS A 63 4.66 6.04 16.43
N ARG A 64 3.95 4.93 16.17
CA ARG A 64 4.58 3.64 15.91
C ARG A 64 5.53 3.85 14.74
N GLN A 65 6.83 3.82 14.99
CA GLN A 65 7.82 3.93 13.94
C GLN A 65 7.81 2.58 13.20
N ALA A 66 6.97 2.46 12.18
CA ALA A 66 6.96 1.30 11.31
C ALA A 66 8.33 1.20 10.64
N ARG A 67 8.95 0.02 10.75
CA ARG A 67 10.23 -0.26 10.12
C ARG A 67 9.94 -1.18 8.94
N VAL A 68 10.43 -0.78 7.78
CA VAL A 68 10.10 -1.40 6.50
C VAL A 68 11.37 -1.95 5.87
N VAL A 69 11.31 -3.19 5.40
CA VAL A 69 12.37 -3.84 4.62
C VAL A 69 11.88 -3.99 3.19
N VAL A 70 12.61 -3.38 2.25
CA VAL A 70 12.32 -3.48 0.81
C VAL A 70 13.40 -4.32 0.15
N LEU A 71 13.01 -5.43 -0.50
CA LEU A 71 13.90 -6.23 -1.31
C LEU A 71 13.68 -5.96 -2.80
N THR A 72 14.78 -5.76 -3.51
CA THR A 72 14.82 -5.61 -4.97
C THR A 72 15.92 -6.49 -5.56
N GLU A 73 15.72 -7.01 -6.76
CA GLU A 73 16.67 -7.84 -7.51
C GLU A 73 17.17 -9.12 -6.81
N SER A 74 16.54 -9.55 -5.72
CA SER A 74 16.95 -10.69 -4.89
C SER A 74 16.43 -12.04 -5.43
N PRO A 75 17.12 -13.17 -5.14
CA PRO A 75 16.59 -14.50 -5.45
C PRO A 75 15.43 -14.86 -4.53
N LEU A 76 14.51 -15.70 -5.02
CA LEU A 76 13.32 -16.11 -4.27
C LEU A 76 13.64 -16.76 -2.92
N GLU A 77 14.73 -17.53 -2.84
CA GLU A 77 15.17 -18.17 -1.59
C GLU A 77 15.51 -17.13 -0.50
N GLU A 78 16.14 -16.03 -0.89
CA GLU A 78 16.42 -14.91 0.01
C GLU A 78 15.15 -14.14 0.35
N GLN A 79 14.26 -13.89 -0.62
CA GLN A 79 12.97 -13.26 -0.39
C GLN A 79 12.12 -14.04 0.63
N LEU A 80 12.10 -15.38 0.52
CA LEU A 80 11.40 -16.25 1.46
C LEU A 80 12.04 -16.22 2.84
N ARG A 81 13.36 -16.33 2.94
CA ARG A 81 14.08 -16.29 4.23
C ARG A 81 13.85 -14.98 4.97
N VAL A 82 14.02 -13.85 4.28
CA VAL A 82 13.86 -12.51 4.87
C VAL A 82 12.39 -12.23 5.13
N GLY A 83 11.48 -12.61 4.23
CA GLY A 83 10.05 -12.42 4.40
C GLY A 83 9.48 -13.20 5.59
N ASP A 84 9.84 -14.48 5.74
CA ASP A 84 9.43 -15.30 6.88
C ASP A 84 9.93 -14.70 8.22
N PHE A 85 11.17 -14.17 8.24
CA PHE A 85 11.72 -13.48 9.41
C PHE A 85 10.99 -12.17 9.72
N CYS A 86 10.82 -11.30 8.72
CA CYS A 86 10.15 -10.00 8.89
C CYS A 86 8.71 -10.17 9.38
N HIS A 87 7.96 -11.10 8.79
CA HIS A 87 6.58 -11.38 9.21
C HIS A 87 6.52 -11.84 10.67
N ALA A 88 7.40 -12.76 11.08
CA ALA A 88 7.46 -13.26 12.45
C ALA A 88 7.83 -12.18 13.48
N GLN A 89 8.63 -11.19 13.09
CA GLN A 89 9.07 -10.09 13.98
C GLN A 89 8.17 -8.85 13.90
N GLY A 90 7.11 -8.87 13.07
CA GLY A 90 6.20 -7.72 12.87
C GLY A 90 6.87 -6.56 12.11
N ILE A 91 7.84 -6.85 11.25
CA ILE A 91 8.51 -5.88 10.38
C ILE A 91 7.76 -5.83 9.05
N CYS A 92 7.43 -4.63 8.57
CA CYS A 92 6.77 -4.46 7.27
C CYS A 92 7.73 -4.87 6.16
N PHE A 93 7.27 -5.68 5.23
CA PHE A 93 8.10 -6.30 4.19
C PHE A 93 7.52 -6.05 2.80
N ILE A 94 8.36 -5.56 1.89
CA ILE A 94 7.98 -5.25 0.51
C ILE A 94 8.99 -5.90 -0.43
N VAL A 95 8.50 -6.52 -1.50
CA VAL A 95 9.33 -7.01 -2.61
C VAL A 95 8.93 -6.28 -3.87
N ALA A 96 9.91 -5.68 -4.55
CA ALA A 96 9.69 -5.00 -5.83
C ALA A 96 10.72 -5.45 -6.85
N ASP A 97 10.27 -6.03 -7.96
CA ASP A 97 11.14 -6.47 -9.05
C ASP A 97 10.62 -6.02 -10.40
N THR A 98 11.55 -5.69 -11.28
CA THR A 98 11.28 -5.38 -12.69
C THR A 98 12.09 -6.30 -13.59
N LYS A 99 11.43 -6.83 -14.63
CA LYS A 99 12.00 -7.72 -15.65
C LYS A 99 11.46 -7.33 -17.02
N GLY A 100 12.25 -6.57 -17.77
CA GLY A 100 11.87 -6.02 -19.07
C GLY A 100 10.64 -5.13 -18.96
N LEU A 101 9.54 -5.58 -19.58
CA LEU A 101 8.26 -4.85 -19.65
C LEU A 101 7.29 -5.20 -18.52
N ALA A 102 7.68 -6.09 -17.61
CA ALA A 102 6.85 -6.51 -16.49
C ALA A 102 7.49 -6.15 -15.15
N GLY A 103 6.64 -5.90 -14.16
CA GLY A 103 7.03 -5.67 -12.79
C GLY A 103 6.13 -6.43 -11.82
N GLN A 104 6.67 -6.73 -10.65
CA GLN A 104 5.92 -7.27 -9.52
C GLN A 104 6.15 -6.40 -8.29
N LEU A 105 5.10 -6.26 -7.48
CA LEU A 105 5.13 -5.61 -6.19
C LEU A 105 4.34 -6.47 -5.21
N PHE A 106 4.95 -6.81 -4.08
CA PHE A 106 4.34 -7.56 -2.99
C PHE A 106 4.52 -6.79 -1.69
N CYS A 107 3.46 -6.71 -0.89
CA CYS A 107 3.45 -6.03 0.40
C CYS A 107 2.88 -6.93 1.49
N ASP A 108 3.64 -7.05 2.58
CA ASP A 108 3.27 -7.75 3.80
C ASP A 108 3.50 -6.84 5.01
N PHE A 109 2.41 -6.32 5.56
CA PHE A 109 2.43 -5.45 6.74
C PHE A 109 2.12 -6.20 8.04
N GLY A 110 2.17 -7.54 8.01
CA GLY A 110 1.88 -8.41 9.14
C GLY A 110 0.38 -8.71 9.31
N GLU A 111 0.07 -9.42 10.39
CA GLU A 111 -1.29 -9.91 10.67
C GLU A 111 -2.25 -8.82 11.15
N HIS A 112 -1.72 -7.76 11.76
CA HIS A 112 -2.48 -6.69 12.39
C HIS A 112 -2.02 -5.32 11.89
N PHE A 113 -2.55 -4.89 10.75
CA PHE A 113 -2.29 -3.58 10.18
C PHE A 113 -3.56 -2.73 10.19
N VAL A 114 -3.55 -1.62 10.91
CA VAL A 114 -4.71 -0.72 11.02
C VAL A 114 -4.55 0.40 10.00
N ILE A 115 -5.47 0.45 9.05
CA ILE A 115 -5.56 1.52 8.06
C ILE A 115 -6.53 2.57 8.60
N ASP A 116 -6.01 3.67 9.12
CA ASP A 116 -6.83 4.74 9.69
C ASP A 116 -7.69 5.44 8.63
N ASP A 117 -7.17 5.57 7.41
CA ASP A 117 -7.90 6.12 6.26
C ASP A 117 -7.88 5.15 5.05
N PRO A 118 -8.89 4.28 4.90
CA PRO A 118 -8.92 3.25 3.87
C PRO A 118 -9.31 3.76 2.47
N ALA A 119 -9.82 4.99 2.33
CA ALA A 119 -10.29 5.50 1.05
C ALA A 119 -9.33 6.53 0.45
N GLU A 120 -9.18 6.50 -0.88
CA GLU A 120 -8.36 7.47 -1.59
C GLU A 120 -9.09 8.82 -1.68
N GLY A 121 -8.39 9.92 -1.34
CA GLY A 121 -8.90 11.30 -1.40
C GLY A 121 -9.40 11.86 -0.07
N ASP A 122 -9.62 13.17 0.00
CA ASP A 122 -10.01 13.86 1.23
C ASP A 122 -11.39 13.40 1.74
N PRO A 123 -11.61 13.32 3.06
CA PRO A 123 -12.92 13.01 3.62
C PRO A 123 -13.95 14.06 3.17
N VAL A 124 -15.14 13.60 2.80
CA VAL A 124 -16.21 14.51 2.37
C VAL A 124 -16.55 15.44 3.52
N CYS A 125 -16.45 16.74 3.28
CA CYS A 125 -16.79 17.79 4.23
C CYS A 125 -17.81 18.75 3.62
N ALA A 126 -18.85 19.10 4.38
CA ALA A 126 -19.84 20.10 3.97
C ALA A 126 -20.13 21.08 5.11
N ALA A 127 -20.31 22.36 4.77
CA ALA A 127 -20.72 23.36 5.74
C ALA A 127 -22.21 23.19 6.07
N VAL A 128 -22.56 23.26 7.35
CA VAL A 128 -23.94 23.16 7.82
C VAL A 128 -24.59 24.54 7.71
N GLN A 129 -25.74 24.59 7.04
CA GLN A 129 -26.59 25.78 6.99
C GLN A 129 -27.59 25.78 8.14
N HIS A 130 -28.27 24.65 8.36
CA HIS A 130 -29.33 24.53 9.35
C HIS A 130 -29.48 23.08 9.83
N ILE A 131 -29.85 22.87 11.10
CA ILE A 131 -30.19 21.57 11.66
C ILE A 131 -31.58 21.65 12.29
N SER A 132 -32.51 20.81 11.85
CA SER A 132 -33.84 20.73 12.48
C SER A 132 -33.77 19.96 13.81
N GLN A 133 -34.61 20.37 14.76
CA GLN A 133 -34.79 19.68 16.03
C GLN A 133 -35.99 18.74 15.90
N GLY A 134 -35.73 17.43 15.80
CA GLY A 134 -36.75 16.40 15.63
C GLY A 134 -36.21 14.99 15.58
N ASN A 135 -37.09 14.02 15.34
CA ASN A 135 -36.78 12.61 15.20
C ASN A 135 -37.37 12.07 13.87
N PRO A 136 -36.56 11.92 12.80
CA PRO A 136 -35.12 12.19 12.71
C PRO A 136 -34.79 13.69 12.60
N GLY A 137 -33.57 14.07 13.01
CA GLY A 137 -33.03 15.40 12.75
C GLY A 137 -32.60 15.53 11.29
N VAL A 138 -32.77 16.70 10.68
CA VAL A 138 -32.42 16.95 9.28
C VAL A 138 -31.39 18.07 9.21
N VAL A 139 -30.22 17.74 8.65
CA VAL A 139 -29.11 18.66 8.39
C VAL A 139 -29.22 19.17 6.97
N THR A 140 -29.40 20.48 6.83
CA THR A 140 -29.29 21.18 5.54
C THR A 140 -27.86 21.69 5.37
N CYS A 141 -27.18 21.18 4.36
CA CYS A 141 -25.86 21.62 3.95
C CYS A 141 -25.94 22.92 3.15
N MET A 142 -24.90 23.75 3.26
CA MET A 142 -24.81 25.01 2.54
C MET A 142 -24.71 24.74 1.03
N ARG A 143 -25.53 25.47 0.26
CA ARG A 143 -25.48 25.45 -1.20
C ARG A 143 -24.43 26.44 -1.70
N THR A 144 -23.29 25.93 -2.18
CA THR A 144 -22.29 26.76 -2.86
C THR A 144 -22.60 26.81 -4.35
N GLU A 145 -22.53 28.00 -4.97
CA GLU A 145 -22.73 28.17 -6.41
C GLU A 145 -21.70 27.34 -7.19
N GLY A 146 -22.18 26.41 -8.04
CA GLY A 146 -21.34 25.47 -8.79
C GLY A 146 -21.06 24.13 -8.11
N SER A 147 -21.54 23.90 -6.87
CA SER A 147 -21.43 22.59 -6.22
C SER A 147 -22.63 21.68 -6.53
N HIS A 148 -22.36 20.38 -6.73
CA HIS A 148 -23.40 19.34 -6.93
C HIS A 148 -24.11 18.92 -5.63
N GLY A 149 -23.98 19.70 -4.54
CA GLY A 149 -24.47 19.33 -3.22
C GLY A 149 -23.42 18.65 -2.35
N HIS A 150 -23.87 17.97 -1.30
CA HIS A 150 -23.02 17.13 -0.47
C HIS A 150 -22.70 15.81 -1.17
N LEU A 151 -21.50 15.26 -0.97
CA LEU A 151 -21.02 14.04 -1.64
C LEU A 151 -21.10 12.80 -0.73
N PHE A 152 -21.98 12.82 0.27
CA PHE A 152 -22.19 11.70 1.18
C PHE A 152 -23.08 10.62 0.53
N CYS A 153 -22.93 9.39 1.01
CA CYS A 153 -23.74 8.23 0.65
C CYS A 153 -24.51 7.69 1.87
N ASP A 154 -25.58 6.94 1.60
CA ASP A 154 -26.35 6.25 2.64
C ASP A 154 -25.49 5.30 3.47
N GLY A 155 -25.52 5.48 4.79
CA GLY A 155 -24.76 4.67 5.73
C GLY A 155 -23.37 5.22 6.07
N ASP A 156 -22.97 6.35 5.47
CA ASP A 156 -21.76 7.05 5.86
C ASP A 156 -21.84 7.51 7.31
N LEU A 157 -20.72 7.44 8.03
CA LEU A 157 -20.62 7.98 9.37
C LEU A 157 -20.09 9.40 9.28
N VAL A 158 -20.69 10.33 10.03
CA VAL A 158 -20.24 11.72 10.06
C VAL A 158 -20.03 12.20 11.49
N THR A 159 -19.18 13.20 11.63
CA THR A 159 -19.00 13.99 12.85
C THR A 159 -19.26 15.45 12.56
N PHE A 160 -19.68 16.18 13.60
CA PHE A 160 -19.94 17.60 13.54
C PHE A 160 -18.87 18.35 14.32
N SER A 161 -18.46 19.50 13.81
CA SER A 161 -17.56 20.42 14.53
C SER A 161 -17.97 21.87 14.29
N GLY A 162 -17.77 22.74 15.29
CA GLY A 162 -18.08 24.16 15.17
C GLY A 162 -19.58 24.52 15.10
N VAL A 163 -20.48 23.60 15.44
CA VAL A 163 -21.93 23.86 15.52
C VAL A 163 -22.21 24.72 16.75
N GLN A 164 -22.86 25.87 16.57
CA GLN A 164 -23.28 26.75 17.68
C GLN A 164 -24.79 26.60 17.95
N GLY A 165 -25.18 26.68 19.22
CA GLY A 165 -26.53 26.39 19.67
C GLY A 165 -26.69 24.90 20.02
N MET A 166 -26.63 24.03 19.01
CA MET A 166 -26.72 22.57 19.17
C MET A 166 -25.33 21.93 19.42
N THR A 167 -24.69 22.32 20.52
CA THR A 167 -23.29 21.96 20.82
C THR A 167 -23.09 20.48 21.15
N GLU A 168 -24.16 19.78 21.51
CA GLU A 168 -24.20 18.35 21.83
C GLU A 168 -23.67 17.51 20.65
N LEU A 169 -23.98 17.95 19.41
CA LEU A 169 -23.49 17.32 18.18
C LEU A 169 -21.96 17.38 18.04
N ASN A 170 -21.30 18.42 18.55
CA ASN A 170 -19.84 18.55 18.44
C ASN A 170 -19.09 17.51 19.27
N SER A 171 -19.72 16.95 20.30
CA SER A 171 -19.11 15.97 21.21
C SER A 171 -19.66 14.55 21.00
N GLN A 172 -20.54 14.37 20.01
CA GLN A 172 -21.18 13.09 19.75
C GLN A 172 -20.25 12.15 18.96
N LYS A 173 -20.38 10.84 19.23
CA LYS A 173 -19.70 9.80 18.44
C LYS A 173 -20.20 9.83 16.99
N PRO A 174 -19.41 9.33 16.02
CA PRO A 174 -19.81 9.31 14.61
C PRO A 174 -21.21 8.71 14.41
N VAL A 175 -22.09 9.46 13.73
CA VAL A 175 -23.50 9.10 13.53
C VAL A 175 -23.70 8.70 12.06
N PRO A 176 -24.44 7.61 11.78
CA PRO A 176 -24.77 7.25 10.40
C PRO A 176 -25.74 8.28 9.81
N VAL A 177 -25.54 8.63 8.53
CA VAL A 177 -26.44 9.53 7.79
C VAL A 177 -27.25 8.77 6.76
N HIS A 178 -28.45 9.31 6.48
CA HIS A 178 -29.26 8.92 5.33
C HIS A 178 -29.44 10.14 4.42
N VAL A 179 -29.16 9.98 3.13
CA VAL A 179 -29.19 11.03 2.11
C VAL A 179 -30.61 11.18 1.60
N LEU A 180 -31.22 12.34 1.86
CA LEU A 180 -32.56 12.65 1.35
C LEU A 180 -32.51 13.26 -0.05
N ASP A 181 -31.66 14.25 -0.22
CA ASP A 181 -31.44 14.97 -1.47
C ASP A 181 -30.01 15.50 -1.52
N ALA A 182 -29.62 16.23 -2.58
CA ALA A 182 -28.26 16.75 -2.72
C ALA A 182 -27.82 17.74 -1.61
N PHE A 183 -28.72 18.24 -0.76
CA PHE A 183 -28.44 19.24 0.27
C PHE A 183 -28.93 18.85 1.66
N ARG A 184 -29.71 17.78 1.80
CA ARG A 184 -30.29 17.34 3.07
C ARG A 184 -29.84 15.93 3.47
N LEU A 185 -29.39 15.83 4.71
CA LEU A 185 -29.00 14.60 5.37
C LEU A 185 -29.91 14.38 6.57
N GLU A 186 -30.46 13.19 6.72
CA GLU A 186 -31.07 12.74 7.96
C GLU A 186 -30.00 12.21 8.91
N ILE A 187 -30.12 12.64 10.16
CA ILE A 187 -29.35 12.17 11.31
C ILE A 187 -30.29 11.60 12.36
N GLY A 188 -29.73 11.04 13.44
CA GLY A 188 -30.50 10.52 14.56
C GLY A 188 -31.40 11.55 15.26
N ASP A 189 -32.03 11.13 16.36
CA ASP A 189 -32.91 11.99 17.16
C ASP A 189 -32.15 13.20 17.73
N THR A 190 -32.63 14.39 17.41
CA THR A 190 -32.11 15.68 17.89
C THR A 190 -33.09 16.39 18.82
N SER A 191 -34.22 15.77 19.16
CA SER A 191 -35.31 16.41 19.93
C SER A 191 -34.87 16.87 21.31
N SER A 192 -33.92 16.15 21.92
CA SER A 192 -33.36 16.46 23.24
C SER A 192 -32.25 17.51 23.21
N PHE A 193 -31.84 17.99 22.03
CA PHE A 193 -30.72 18.92 21.89
C PHE A 193 -31.17 20.38 21.94
N SER A 194 -30.21 21.24 22.21
CA SER A 194 -30.39 22.69 22.17
C SER A 194 -30.68 23.18 20.74
N PRO A 195 -31.48 24.24 20.56
CA PRO A 195 -31.82 24.74 19.23
C PRO A 195 -30.57 25.25 18.50
N TYR A 196 -30.44 24.86 17.23
CA TYR A 196 -29.35 25.29 16.36
C TYR A 196 -29.36 26.82 16.16
N ARG A 197 -28.18 27.45 16.20
CA ARG A 197 -28.02 28.89 15.94
C ARG A 197 -27.33 29.17 14.62
N CYS A 198 -26.08 28.73 14.48
CA CYS A 198 -25.28 28.99 13.28
C CYS A 198 -24.00 28.15 13.26
N GLY A 199 -23.40 28.08 12.06
CA GLY A 199 -22.11 27.44 11.84
C GLY A 199 -22.17 25.92 11.96
N GLY A 200 -21.05 25.27 11.68
CA GLY A 200 -20.94 23.83 11.71
C GLY A 200 -20.31 23.29 10.44
N LEU A 201 -19.47 22.29 10.60
CA LEU A 201 -18.94 21.47 9.53
C LEU A 201 -19.35 20.03 9.83
N VAL A 202 -19.95 19.39 8.83
CA VAL A 202 -20.15 17.93 8.83
C VAL A 202 -19.01 17.29 8.04
N SER A 203 -18.31 16.36 8.67
CA SER A 203 -17.15 15.67 8.10
C SER A 203 -17.37 14.16 8.16
N GLN A 204 -17.14 13.48 7.04
CA GLN A 204 -17.20 12.02 6.97
C GLN A 204 -16.11 11.43 7.87
N VAL A 205 -16.50 10.45 8.68
CA VAL A 205 -15.59 9.64 9.48
C VAL A 205 -15.42 8.30 8.80
N ARG A 206 -14.18 8.03 8.42
CA ARG A 206 -13.79 6.72 7.92
C ARG A 206 -13.37 5.87 9.12
N ARG A 207 -13.93 4.67 9.23
CA ARG A 207 -13.56 3.76 10.31
C ARG A 207 -12.19 3.17 9.99
N PRO A 208 -11.27 3.11 10.98
CA PRO A 208 -10.05 2.36 10.81
C PRO A 208 -10.38 0.92 10.40
N GLN A 209 -9.77 0.46 9.32
CA GLN A 209 -9.93 -0.90 8.84
C GLN A 209 -8.74 -1.74 9.28
N GLU A 210 -9.00 -2.82 10.00
CA GLU A 210 -7.96 -3.80 10.30
C GLU A 210 -7.77 -4.76 9.12
N CYS A 211 -6.55 -4.80 8.62
CA CYS A 211 -6.12 -5.63 7.51
C CYS A 211 -5.08 -6.64 7.98
N SER A 212 -5.19 -7.86 7.47
CA SER A 212 -4.28 -8.96 7.75
C SER A 212 -3.60 -9.41 6.47
N HIS A 213 -2.27 -9.28 6.44
CA HIS A 213 -1.42 -9.73 5.34
C HIS A 213 -0.93 -11.15 5.59
N LYS A 214 -0.76 -11.91 4.51
CA LYS A 214 -0.22 -13.27 4.58
C LYS A 214 1.28 -13.21 4.31
N PRO A 215 2.08 -14.09 4.93
CA PRO A 215 3.50 -14.18 4.63
C PRO A 215 3.72 -14.57 3.18
N LEU A 216 4.87 -14.16 2.63
CA LEU A 216 5.22 -14.34 1.21
C LEU A 216 5.00 -15.79 0.74
N ARG A 217 5.42 -16.78 1.53
CA ARG A 217 5.28 -18.21 1.18
C ARG A 217 3.82 -18.60 0.91
N GLN A 218 2.89 -18.15 1.75
CA GLN A 218 1.47 -18.42 1.57
C GLN A 218 0.87 -17.59 0.42
N ALA A 219 1.35 -16.37 0.23
CA ALA A 219 0.91 -15.49 -0.85
C ALA A 219 1.36 -15.99 -2.24
N LEU A 220 2.49 -16.69 -2.35
CA LEU A 220 2.93 -17.30 -3.61
C LEU A 220 1.99 -18.43 -4.05
N GLU A 221 1.52 -19.25 -3.12
CA GLU A 221 0.58 -20.35 -3.37
C GLU A 221 -0.83 -19.82 -3.68
N LYS A 222 -1.33 -18.89 -2.85
CA LYS A 222 -2.68 -18.32 -2.96
C LYS A 222 -2.61 -16.78 -3.06
N PRO A 223 -2.26 -16.25 -4.24
CA PRO A 223 -2.05 -14.82 -4.41
C PRO A 223 -3.37 -14.04 -4.40
N LYS A 224 -3.40 -12.95 -3.62
CA LYS A 224 -4.45 -11.92 -3.67
C LYS A 224 -4.00 -10.81 -4.63
N ILE A 225 -4.22 -11.01 -5.93
CA ILE A 225 -3.79 -10.04 -6.94
C ILE A 225 -4.80 -8.89 -7.01
N ARG A 226 -4.31 -7.66 -6.86
CA ARG A 226 -5.10 -6.45 -7.14
C ARG A 226 -5.00 -6.13 -8.62
N VAL A 227 -6.15 -6.07 -9.29
CA VAL A 227 -6.28 -5.71 -10.70
C VAL A 227 -7.27 -4.56 -10.85
N ALA A 228 -7.01 -3.66 -11.80
CA ALA A 228 -7.91 -2.54 -12.09
C ALA A 228 -9.22 -3.04 -12.72
N SER A 229 -9.14 -4.06 -13.57
CA SER A 229 -10.29 -4.74 -14.18
C SER A 229 -10.25 -6.24 -13.89
N PRO A 230 -11.40 -6.91 -13.71
CA PRO A 230 -11.46 -8.37 -13.58
C PRO A 230 -10.92 -9.12 -14.80
N GLU A 231 -10.92 -8.48 -15.97
CA GLU A 231 -10.44 -9.03 -17.24
C GLU A 231 -8.92 -9.19 -17.28
N ASP A 232 -8.18 -8.38 -16.51
CA ASP A 232 -6.71 -8.47 -16.41
C ASP A 232 -6.25 -9.62 -15.49
N LEU A 233 -7.16 -10.21 -14.72
CA LEU A 233 -6.84 -11.23 -13.71
C LEU A 233 -6.14 -12.48 -14.30
N PRO A 234 -6.57 -13.07 -15.44
CA PRO A 234 -5.88 -14.20 -16.07
C PRO A 234 -4.44 -13.86 -16.48
N ARG A 235 -4.24 -12.66 -17.03
CA ARG A 235 -2.93 -12.15 -17.42
C ARG A 235 -2.00 -11.97 -16.22
N SER A 236 -2.48 -11.37 -15.13
CA SER A 236 -1.70 -11.21 -13.91
C SER A 236 -1.35 -12.55 -13.25
N ARG A 237 -2.25 -13.55 -13.29
CA ARG A 237 -1.94 -14.92 -12.84
C ARG A 237 -0.86 -15.58 -13.69
N SER A 238 -0.92 -15.41 -15.00
CA SER A 238 0.11 -15.91 -15.91
C SER A 238 1.47 -15.26 -15.66
N LEU A 239 1.50 -13.94 -15.38
CA LEU A 239 2.72 -13.24 -14.98
C LEU A 239 3.25 -13.72 -13.63
N HIS A 240 2.38 -13.91 -12.64
CA HIS A 240 2.78 -14.46 -11.33
C HIS A 240 3.47 -15.83 -11.46
N ALA A 241 2.92 -16.73 -12.27
CA ALA A 241 3.55 -18.00 -12.59
C ALA A 241 4.88 -17.82 -13.36
N ALA A 242 4.94 -16.86 -14.29
CA ALA A 242 6.14 -16.56 -15.06
C ALA A 242 7.30 -16.03 -14.19
N PHE A 243 7.03 -15.18 -13.20
CA PHE A 243 8.04 -14.71 -12.24
C PHE A 243 8.59 -15.85 -11.38
N GLN A 244 7.72 -16.74 -10.89
CA GLN A 244 8.16 -17.93 -10.15
C GLN A 244 9.01 -18.86 -11.02
N ALA A 245 8.58 -19.09 -12.27
CA ALA A 245 9.33 -19.87 -13.25
C ALA A 245 10.70 -19.23 -13.57
N LEU A 246 10.78 -17.90 -13.61
CA LEU A 246 12.03 -17.17 -13.81
C LEU A 246 13.01 -17.38 -12.67
N HIS A 247 12.54 -17.37 -11.42
CA HIS A 247 13.38 -17.71 -10.26
C HIS A 247 13.86 -19.16 -10.32
N ALA A 248 12.98 -20.11 -10.68
CA ALA A 248 13.36 -21.51 -10.87
C ALA A 248 14.39 -21.68 -12.00
N PHE A 249 14.21 -20.99 -13.12
CA PHE A 249 15.17 -21.00 -14.23
C PHE A 249 16.53 -20.44 -13.82
N ARG A 250 16.55 -19.30 -13.09
CA ARG A 250 17.79 -18.70 -12.58
C ARG A 250 18.53 -19.66 -11.65
N ARG A 251 17.80 -20.42 -10.83
CA ARG A 251 18.38 -21.46 -9.97
C ARG A 251 18.96 -22.63 -10.76
N GLU A 252 18.26 -23.11 -11.80
CA GLU A 252 18.74 -24.22 -12.64
C GLU A 252 19.95 -23.85 -13.50
N ARG A 253 19.97 -22.64 -14.06
CA ARG A 253 20.95 -22.23 -15.09
C ARG A 253 22.02 -21.25 -14.59
N GLY A 254 21.86 -20.70 -13.39
CA GLY A 254 22.74 -19.66 -12.85
C GLY A 254 22.65 -18.31 -13.58
N ARG A 255 21.69 -18.15 -14.50
CA ARG A 255 21.52 -16.95 -15.34
C ARG A 255 20.05 -16.71 -15.67
N LEU A 256 19.73 -15.51 -16.11
CA LEU A 256 18.42 -15.21 -16.71
C LEU A 256 18.32 -15.77 -18.14
N PRO A 257 17.09 -15.93 -18.68
CA PRO A 257 16.86 -16.27 -20.07
C PRO A 257 17.55 -15.27 -21.01
N ARG A 258 18.14 -15.77 -22.11
CA ARG A 258 18.74 -14.89 -23.11
C ARG A 258 17.66 -14.16 -23.92
N PRO A 259 17.88 -12.89 -24.31
CA PRO A 259 16.92 -12.15 -25.11
C PRO A 259 16.56 -12.89 -26.40
N ARG A 260 15.24 -13.05 -26.65
CA ARG A 260 14.69 -13.70 -27.86
C ARG A 260 15.24 -15.11 -28.15
N ALA A 261 15.66 -15.85 -27.11
CA ALA A 261 16.12 -17.22 -27.26
C ALA A 261 14.95 -18.21 -27.08
N PRO A 262 14.47 -18.89 -28.15
CA PRO A 262 13.27 -19.73 -28.08
C PRO A 262 13.45 -20.91 -27.12
N ALA A 263 14.64 -21.53 -27.07
CA ALA A 263 14.91 -22.64 -26.16
C ALA A 263 14.84 -22.24 -24.67
N ASP A 264 15.29 -21.04 -24.31
CA ASP A 264 15.18 -20.56 -22.93
C ASP A 264 13.71 -20.19 -22.62
N ALA A 265 12.98 -19.62 -23.58
CA ALA A 265 11.57 -19.26 -23.42
C ALA A 265 10.67 -20.50 -23.22
N GLU A 266 10.87 -21.56 -24.01
CA GLU A 266 10.15 -22.83 -23.82
C GLU A 266 10.48 -23.46 -22.46
N ARG A 267 11.74 -23.40 -22.01
CA ARG A 267 12.10 -23.90 -20.68
C ARG A 267 11.40 -23.14 -19.55
N VAL A 268 11.28 -21.81 -19.66
CA VAL A 268 10.51 -21.01 -18.69
C VAL A 268 9.02 -21.38 -18.73
N LEU A 269 8.46 -21.64 -19.91
CA LEU A 269 7.07 -22.08 -20.06
C LEU A 269 6.84 -23.45 -19.41
N GLU A 270 7.74 -24.42 -19.59
CA GLU A 270 7.69 -25.72 -18.92
C GLU A 270 7.69 -25.58 -17.39
N LEU A 271 8.56 -24.72 -16.85
CA LEU A 271 8.61 -24.42 -15.42
C LEU A 271 7.35 -23.70 -14.93
N ALA A 272 6.80 -22.78 -15.74
CA ALA A 272 5.56 -22.10 -15.41
C ALA A 272 4.38 -23.08 -15.38
N ARG A 273 4.31 -24.05 -16.31
CA ARG A 273 3.28 -25.09 -16.31
C ARG A 273 3.37 -26.00 -15.09
N SER A 274 4.58 -26.38 -14.65
CA SER A 274 4.74 -27.24 -13.49
C SER A 274 4.39 -26.54 -12.17
N LEU A 275 4.68 -25.25 -12.04
CA LEU A 275 4.39 -24.44 -10.85
C LEU A 275 2.96 -23.88 -10.85
N GLY A 276 2.44 -23.50 -12.02
CA GLY A 276 1.15 -22.85 -12.22
C GLY A 276 -0.04 -23.81 -12.34
N ALA A 277 0.17 -25.13 -12.30
CA ALA A 277 -0.89 -26.13 -12.43
C ALA A 277 -2.04 -25.96 -11.42
N GLN A 278 -1.79 -25.31 -10.27
CA GLN A 278 -2.81 -25.04 -9.25
C GLN A 278 -3.53 -23.68 -9.42
N GLN A 279 -3.08 -22.80 -10.33
CA GLN A 279 -3.51 -21.40 -10.40
C GLN A 279 -4.40 -21.07 -11.61
N GLY A 280 -4.65 -22.05 -12.49
CA GLY A 280 -5.57 -21.95 -13.62
C GLY A 280 -4.88 -22.03 -14.99
N PRO A 281 -5.61 -21.74 -16.08
CA PRO A 281 -5.04 -21.75 -17.43
C PRO A 281 -4.00 -20.64 -17.60
N LEU A 282 -2.85 -21.00 -18.19
CA LEU A 282 -1.75 -20.08 -18.46
C LEU A 282 -1.84 -19.54 -19.90
N GLU A 283 -1.66 -18.24 -20.05
CA GLU A 283 -1.48 -17.62 -21.36
C GLU A 283 -0.02 -17.78 -21.81
N GLU A 284 0.23 -18.84 -22.59
CA GLU A 284 1.59 -19.27 -22.95
C GLU A 284 2.38 -18.20 -23.70
N ASP A 285 1.72 -17.43 -24.57
CA ASP A 285 2.36 -16.40 -25.36
C ASP A 285 2.89 -15.26 -24.49
N ILE A 286 2.18 -14.92 -23.41
CA ILE A 286 2.67 -13.95 -22.42
C ILE A 286 3.90 -14.48 -21.70
N VAL A 287 3.90 -15.76 -21.31
CA VAL A 287 5.06 -16.37 -20.63
C VAL A 287 6.28 -16.40 -21.53
N ARG A 288 6.13 -16.78 -22.81
CA ARG A 288 7.22 -16.77 -23.81
C ARG A 288 7.73 -15.36 -24.08
N ALA A 289 6.82 -14.39 -24.24
CA ALA A 289 7.17 -12.99 -24.45
C ALA A 289 7.93 -12.43 -23.24
N PHE A 290 7.43 -12.70 -22.02
CA PHE A 290 8.08 -12.32 -20.77
C PHE A 290 9.48 -12.91 -20.66
N ALA A 291 9.65 -14.21 -20.90
CA ALA A 291 10.97 -14.85 -20.87
C ALA A 291 11.94 -14.18 -21.85
N SER A 292 11.47 -13.84 -23.04
CA SER A 292 12.27 -13.19 -24.10
C SER A 292 12.72 -11.77 -23.75
N VAL A 293 12.02 -11.06 -22.86
CA VAL A 293 12.36 -9.69 -22.43
C VAL A 293 12.88 -9.59 -21.00
N SER A 294 12.85 -10.70 -20.24
CA SER A 294 13.15 -10.73 -18.80
C SER A 294 14.54 -10.23 -18.40
N ALA A 295 15.51 -10.29 -19.31
CA ALA A 295 16.87 -9.78 -19.10
C ALA A 295 16.99 -8.25 -19.26
N GLY A 296 15.94 -7.57 -19.75
CA GLY A 296 15.93 -6.12 -19.92
C GLY A 296 15.75 -5.38 -18.59
N ASP A 297 16.44 -4.27 -18.44
CA ASP A 297 16.21 -3.28 -17.39
C ASP A 297 15.79 -1.95 -18.04
N LEU A 298 14.52 -1.57 -17.86
CA LEU A 298 13.92 -0.42 -18.52
C LEU A 298 13.62 0.66 -17.49
N CYS A 299 14.25 1.83 -17.66
CA CYS A 299 14.08 2.96 -16.75
C CYS A 299 12.59 3.34 -16.52
N PRO A 300 11.71 3.40 -17.53
CA PRO A 300 10.30 3.75 -17.29
C PRO A 300 9.58 2.73 -16.39
N VAL A 301 9.85 1.44 -16.56
CA VAL A 301 9.23 0.38 -15.76
C VAL A 301 9.76 0.42 -14.33
N ALA A 302 11.08 0.56 -14.17
CA ALA A 302 11.73 0.75 -12.87
C ALA A 302 11.20 1.99 -12.14
N SER A 303 10.97 3.10 -12.84
CA SER A 303 10.40 4.32 -12.25
C SER A 303 8.97 4.12 -11.77
N VAL A 304 8.10 3.47 -12.56
CA VAL A 304 6.70 3.22 -12.17
C VAL A 304 6.64 2.28 -10.97
N VAL A 305 7.32 1.12 -11.04
CA VAL A 305 7.30 0.14 -9.95
C VAL A 305 8.00 0.68 -8.71
N GLY A 306 9.09 1.43 -8.87
CA GLY A 306 9.79 2.10 -7.77
C GLY A 306 8.93 3.16 -7.10
N ALA A 307 8.15 3.94 -7.85
CA ALA A 307 7.22 4.91 -7.29
C ALA A 307 6.09 4.23 -6.51
N LEU A 308 5.52 3.14 -7.05
CA LEU A 308 4.51 2.36 -6.34
C LEU A 308 5.09 1.76 -5.05
N ALA A 309 6.26 1.12 -5.11
CA ALA A 309 6.93 0.57 -3.94
C ALA A 309 7.22 1.65 -2.88
N ALA A 310 7.71 2.83 -3.29
CA ALA A 310 7.96 3.95 -2.38
C ALA A 310 6.67 4.45 -1.71
N GLN A 311 5.56 4.50 -2.44
CA GLN A 311 4.26 4.86 -1.86
C GLN A 311 3.79 3.81 -0.84
N GLU A 312 4.01 2.52 -1.10
CA GLU A 312 3.69 1.45 -0.15
C GLU A 312 4.59 1.47 1.10
N VAL A 313 5.81 2.00 1.02
CA VAL A 313 6.69 2.21 2.20
C VAL A 313 6.17 3.34 3.10
N LEU A 314 5.47 4.32 2.53
CA LEU A 314 4.90 5.45 3.28
C LEU A 314 3.57 5.12 3.98
N LYS A 315 2.86 4.10 3.49
CA LYS A 315 1.62 3.60 4.08
C LYS A 315 1.94 2.85 5.37
#